data_AF-A0A401H6N4-F1
#
_entry.id   AF-A0A401H6N4-F1
#
_cell.length_a   1.000
_cell.length_b   1.000
_cell.length_c   1.000
_cell.angle_alpha   90.00
_cell.angle_beta   90.00
_cell.angle_gamma   90.00
#
_symmetry.space_group_name_H-M   'P 1'
#
loop_
_entity.id
_entity.type
_entity.pdbx_description
1 polymer ?
#
loop_
_entity_poly.entity_id
_entity_poly.type
_entity_poly.pdbx_seq_one_letter_code
_entity_poly.pdbx_strand_id
1 'polypeptide(L)'
;MFIEDFNIECKINTHSIDDIEIDSATFMTVSDLFSAVATALKSVKGQVVLELLCGELTQELSKMRFLGDHTRPAKFPRSFTRAYLSNIPDYTHGIINTIVYALPAVHCGEESAAAATSLLNTGIWHDDEEFCYTYTLLRSNDIPRYLGCRLVSKEAIHGMIIIGNKPLPRPMSELATREELLTWLTRVLIYTVIPGSGGTTNFRARLPNNLVAFFALLVHLHAVGYPAHWLSDFLQCVLDNDLTTNIAPYLGIWPIPVSDIDSRVTTRKVRLDPWRAEFENIMALSCRGLPFSVSFPADYSTSPAAIGMFAASVVSSSPLMGTLLNPVPVFDPGVCLLFYKPARRASPETLVSAILLIFEGQREPIKDEIYILTAQEEFDLPRGRVRWMMSKERIRTMKSERWVMLAYRTDSREPFTSPVSASEWAEVA
;
A
#
# COMPACT_ATOMS: atom_id res chain seq x y z
N MET A 1 21.01 23.50 -18.30
CA MET A 1 21.62 23.08 -19.57
C MET A 1 20.49 23.02 -20.57
N PHE A 2 20.52 23.85 -21.61
CA PHE A 2 19.50 23.78 -22.66
C PHE A 2 19.73 22.50 -23.48
N ILE A 3 18.68 21.99 -24.11
CA ILE A 3 18.74 20.72 -24.86
C ILE A 3 19.70 20.82 -26.05
N GLU A 4 19.92 22.03 -26.59
CA GLU A 4 20.90 22.27 -27.65
C GLU A 4 22.34 22.06 -27.14
N ASP A 5 22.66 22.55 -25.94
CA ASP A 5 23.97 22.35 -25.31
C ASP A 5 24.28 20.86 -25.12
N PHE A 6 23.28 20.10 -24.63
CA PHE A 6 23.38 18.65 -24.43
C PHE A 6 23.59 17.90 -25.76
N ASN A 7 22.90 18.31 -26.83
CA ASN A 7 22.99 17.66 -28.14
C ASN A 7 24.34 17.88 -28.81
N ILE A 8 24.94 19.08 -28.65
CA ILE A 8 26.29 19.37 -29.14
C ILE A 8 27.32 18.57 -28.34
N GLU A 9 27.22 18.57 -27.00
CA GLU A 9 28.15 17.86 -26.11
C GLU A 9 28.13 16.34 -26.36
N CYS A 10 26.94 15.77 -26.60
CA CYS A 10 26.77 14.36 -26.91
C CYS A 10 27.04 14.00 -28.38
N LYS A 11 27.45 14.97 -29.22
CA LYS A 11 27.66 14.80 -30.68
C LYS A 11 26.44 14.22 -31.40
N ILE A 12 25.24 14.54 -30.91
CA ILE A 12 23.97 14.11 -31.49
C ILE A 12 23.67 14.91 -32.76
N ASN A 13 24.10 16.17 -32.82
CA ASN A 13 23.96 17.03 -34.00
C ASN A 13 25.32 17.45 -34.56
N THR A 14 25.54 17.30 -35.87
CA THR A 14 26.77 17.70 -36.57
C THR A 14 26.58 18.93 -37.46
N HIS A 15 25.37 19.49 -37.51
CA HIS A 15 25.04 20.64 -38.35
C HIS A 15 25.18 21.96 -37.58
N SER A 16 25.64 23.01 -38.28
CA SER A 16 25.74 24.38 -37.74
C SER A 16 24.35 24.94 -37.48
N ILE A 17 24.19 25.76 -36.42
CA ILE A 17 22.96 26.50 -36.09
C ILE A 17 22.49 27.37 -37.27
N ASP A 18 23.41 27.76 -38.16
CA ASP A 18 23.16 28.61 -39.31
C ASP A 18 22.40 27.94 -40.48
N ASP A 19 22.25 26.61 -40.48
CA ASP A 19 21.56 25.84 -41.55
C ASP A 19 20.10 25.47 -41.20
N ILE A 20 19.59 25.89 -40.04
CA ILE A 20 18.28 25.48 -39.53
C ILE A 20 17.21 26.47 -39.99
N GLU A 21 16.27 26.02 -40.84
CA GLU A 21 15.03 26.78 -41.13
C GLU A 21 14.34 27.14 -39.80
N ILE A 22 14.25 28.45 -39.54
CA ILE A 22 13.82 29.07 -38.27
C ILE A 22 12.41 28.60 -37.84
N ASP A 23 11.60 28.07 -38.76
CA ASP A 23 10.21 27.68 -38.52
C ASP A 23 10.03 26.39 -37.70
N SER A 24 11.08 25.65 -37.35
CA SER A 24 10.90 24.50 -36.43
C SER A 24 12.13 23.98 -35.68
N ALA A 25 12.92 24.87 -35.06
CA ALA A 25 14.06 24.46 -34.22
C ALA A 25 13.69 23.39 -33.16
N THR A 26 12.52 23.49 -32.54
CA THR A 26 12.01 22.49 -31.59
C THR A 26 11.76 21.13 -32.25
N PHE A 27 11.14 21.09 -33.43
CA PHE A 27 10.87 19.83 -34.13
C PHE A 27 12.16 19.16 -34.58
N MET A 28 13.10 19.92 -35.14
CA MET A 28 14.42 19.41 -35.54
C MET A 28 15.17 18.83 -34.34
N THR A 29 15.21 19.57 -33.23
CA THR A 29 15.84 19.11 -31.99
C THR A 29 15.23 17.81 -31.46
N VAL A 30 13.89 17.71 -31.46
CA VAL A 30 13.18 16.49 -31.02
C VAL A 30 13.43 15.34 -32.01
N SER A 31 13.42 15.62 -33.31
CA SER A 31 13.71 14.65 -34.37
C SER A 31 15.13 14.09 -34.24
N ASP A 32 16.11 14.94 -33.98
CA ASP A 32 17.51 14.55 -33.79
C ASP A 32 17.68 13.68 -32.55
N LEU A 33 17.03 14.03 -31.44
CA LEU A 33 16.99 13.21 -30.23
C LEU A 33 16.44 11.81 -30.54
N PHE A 34 15.26 11.70 -31.16
CA PHE A 34 14.67 10.40 -31.48
C PHE A 34 15.50 9.61 -32.50
N SER A 35 16.15 10.30 -33.44
CA SER A 35 17.07 9.68 -34.40
C SER A 35 18.32 9.11 -33.72
N ALA A 36 18.88 9.84 -32.75
CA ALA A 36 19.99 9.36 -31.93
C ALA A 36 19.58 8.20 -31.03
N VAL A 37 18.43 8.27 -30.37
CA VAL A 37 17.88 7.16 -29.58
C VAL A 37 17.67 5.92 -30.44
N ALA A 38 17.06 6.06 -31.63
CA ALA A 38 16.86 4.96 -32.55
C ALA A 38 18.20 4.35 -33.03
N THR A 39 19.21 5.19 -33.27
CA THR A 39 20.56 4.76 -33.66
C THR A 39 21.25 4.01 -32.53
N ALA A 40 21.16 4.52 -31.29
CA ALA A 40 21.68 3.86 -30.10
C ALA A 40 21.00 2.50 -29.86
N LEU A 41 19.67 2.42 -29.95
CA LEU A 41 18.94 1.15 -29.83
C LEU A 41 19.37 0.13 -30.89
N LYS A 42 19.66 0.58 -32.12
CA LYS A 42 20.22 -0.27 -33.18
C LYS A 42 21.65 -0.73 -32.87
N SER A 43 22.48 0.10 -32.25
CA SER A 43 23.87 -0.26 -31.92
C SER A 43 23.96 -1.28 -30.78
N VAL A 44 23.01 -1.29 -29.85
CA VAL A 44 22.91 -2.27 -28.75
C VAL A 44 22.04 -3.48 -29.11
N LYS A 45 21.93 -3.81 -30.41
CA LYS A 45 21.10 -4.91 -30.91
C LYS A 45 21.37 -6.22 -30.14
N GLY A 46 20.29 -6.83 -29.65
CA GLY A 46 20.35 -8.08 -28.89
C GLY A 46 20.71 -7.92 -27.41
N GLN A 47 21.01 -6.71 -26.95
CA GLN A 47 21.31 -6.42 -25.53
C GLN A 47 20.12 -5.79 -24.78
N VAL A 48 19.15 -5.23 -25.51
CA VAL A 48 17.90 -4.68 -24.93
C VAL A 48 16.82 -5.75 -24.95
N VAL A 49 16.18 -5.95 -23.80
CA VAL A 49 15.01 -6.80 -23.64
C VAL A 49 13.84 -5.93 -23.26
N LEU A 50 12.76 -5.97 -24.04
CA LEU A 50 11.50 -5.33 -23.72
C LEU A 50 10.55 -6.37 -23.11
N GLU A 51 10.05 -6.06 -21.92
CA GLU A 51 9.05 -6.86 -21.23
C GLU A 51 7.80 -6.02 -21.00
N LEU A 52 6.63 -6.58 -21.32
CA LEU A 52 5.33 -5.96 -21.04
C LEU A 52 4.59 -6.84 -20.04
N LEU A 53 4.40 -6.32 -18.83
CA LEU A 53 3.64 -6.97 -17.77
C LEU A 53 2.37 -6.18 -17.52
N CYS A 54 1.23 -6.87 -17.44
CA CYS A 54 -0.06 -6.28 -17.09
C CYS A 54 -0.41 -6.71 -15.66
N GLY A 55 -0.29 -5.77 -14.72
CA GLY A 55 -0.54 -6.02 -13.30
C GLY A 55 -0.17 -4.79 -12.46
N GLU A 56 -0.43 -4.88 -11.16
CA GLU A 56 -0.02 -3.86 -10.19
C GLU A 56 1.47 -4.07 -9.83
N LEU A 57 2.22 -2.97 -9.69
CA LEU A 57 3.68 -3.00 -9.51
C LEU A 57 4.11 -3.86 -8.32
N THR A 58 3.54 -3.64 -7.13
CA THR A 58 3.92 -4.38 -5.91
C THR A 58 3.60 -5.87 -6.04
N GLN A 59 2.48 -6.21 -6.68
CA GLN A 59 2.10 -7.60 -6.93
C GLN A 59 3.04 -8.29 -7.93
N GLU A 60 3.35 -7.65 -9.07
CA GLU A 60 4.24 -8.22 -10.08
C GLU A 60 5.68 -8.37 -9.58
N LEU A 61 6.19 -7.39 -8.83
CA LEU A 61 7.51 -7.50 -8.20
C LEU A 61 7.54 -8.59 -7.12
N SER A 62 6.45 -8.76 -6.37
CA SER A 62 6.33 -9.86 -5.40
C SER A 62 6.29 -11.23 -6.09
N LYS A 63 5.50 -11.39 -7.17
CA LYS A 63 5.50 -12.61 -7.99
C LYS A 63 6.89 -12.92 -8.53
N MET A 64 7.60 -11.90 -9.02
CA MET A 64 8.98 -12.05 -9.51
C MET A 64 9.94 -12.48 -8.41
N ARG A 65 9.83 -11.90 -7.22
CA ARG A 65 10.68 -12.23 -6.06
C ARG A 65 10.44 -13.65 -5.55
N PHE A 66 9.18 -14.07 -5.48
CA PHE A 66 8.79 -15.36 -4.91
C PHE A 66 8.53 -16.45 -5.97
N LEU A 67 8.93 -16.22 -7.22
CA LEU A 67 8.78 -17.16 -8.34
C LEU A 67 7.32 -17.57 -8.63
N GLY A 68 6.37 -16.69 -8.33
CA GLY A 68 4.94 -16.85 -8.65
C GLY A 68 4.58 -16.44 -10.09
N ASP A 69 5.52 -15.87 -10.83
CA ASP A 69 5.40 -15.47 -12.23
C ASP A 69 5.74 -16.63 -13.19
N HIS A 70 5.01 -17.73 -13.08
CA HIS A 70 5.33 -19.01 -13.76
C HIS A 70 5.43 -18.93 -15.29
N THR A 71 4.83 -17.93 -15.92
CA THR A 71 4.87 -17.71 -17.38
C THR A 71 6.05 -16.85 -17.84
N ARG A 72 6.78 -16.20 -16.92
CA ARG A 72 7.87 -15.30 -17.25
C ARG A 72 9.10 -16.08 -17.74
N PRO A 73 9.70 -15.74 -18.90
CA PRO A 73 10.87 -16.46 -19.39
C PRO A 73 12.04 -16.44 -18.41
N ALA A 74 12.61 -17.61 -18.11
CA ALA A 74 13.69 -17.76 -17.12
C ALA A 74 14.96 -16.94 -17.43
N LYS A 75 15.18 -16.58 -18.71
CA LYS A 75 16.32 -15.77 -19.15
C LYS A 75 16.19 -14.28 -18.79
N PHE A 76 15.00 -13.81 -18.38
CA PHE A 76 14.79 -12.40 -18.07
C PHE A 76 15.37 -12.09 -16.68
N PRO A 77 16.04 -10.94 -16.51
CA PRO A 77 16.64 -10.58 -15.24
C PRO A 77 15.56 -10.44 -14.15
N ARG A 78 15.89 -10.86 -12.93
CA ARG A 78 15.04 -10.71 -11.73
C ARG A 78 15.62 -9.73 -10.72
N SER A 79 16.83 -9.26 -10.97
CA SER A 79 17.50 -8.27 -10.15
C SER A 79 18.21 -7.26 -11.06
N PHE A 80 18.25 -6.01 -10.61
CA PHE A 80 18.63 -4.87 -11.43
C PHE A 80 19.62 -3.99 -10.66
N THR A 81 20.57 -3.37 -11.36
CA THR A 81 21.42 -2.35 -10.74
C THR A 81 20.61 -1.10 -10.42
N ARG A 82 19.71 -0.69 -11.33
CA ARG A 82 18.88 0.50 -11.16
C ARG A 82 17.44 0.21 -11.53
N ALA A 83 16.51 0.76 -10.77
CA ALA A 83 15.09 0.76 -11.09
C ALA A 83 14.57 2.20 -11.05
N TYR A 84 13.75 2.58 -12.04
CA TYR A 84 13.03 3.86 -12.02
C TYR A 84 11.54 3.58 -12.04
N LEU A 85 10.84 4.02 -11.01
CA LEU A 85 9.42 3.72 -10.78
C LEU A 85 8.50 4.85 -11.28
N SER A 86 9.04 5.86 -11.97
CA SER A 86 8.30 7.07 -12.34
C SER A 86 7.65 7.69 -11.09
N ASN A 87 6.38 8.08 -11.18
CA ASN A 87 5.57 8.58 -10.07
C ASN A 87 4.68 7.53 -9.41
N ILE A 88 4.93 6.23 -9.62
CA ILE A 88 4.11 5.15 -9.03
C ILE A 88 3.98 5.25 -7.50
N PRO A 89 5.03 5.64 -6.74
CA PRO A 89 4.92 5.80 -5.29
C PRO A 89 3.85 6.80 -4.84
N ASP A 90 3.48 7.81 -5.65
CA ASP A 90 2.39 8.75 -5.33
C ASP A 90 1.04 8.05 -5.15
N TYR A 91 0.86 6.87 -5.74
CA TYR A 91 -0.40 6.11 -5.77
C TYR A 91 -0.38 4.86 -4.90
N THR A 92 0.82 4.40 -4.51
CA THR A 92 1.06 3.06 -3.96
C THR A 92 1.68 3.11 -2.58
N HIS A 93 1.30 4.08 -1.74
CA HIS A 93 1.81 4.23 -0.37
C HIS A 93 3.30 4.63 -0.29
N GLY A 94 3.83 5.27 -1.33
CA GLY A 94 5.10 5.98 -1.28
C GLY A 94 6.33 5.14 -0.95
N ILE A 95 7.17 5.69 -0.07
CA ILE A 95 8.51 5.18 0.23
C ILE A 95 8.47 3.80 0.89
N ILE A 96 7.52 3.52 1.79
CA ILE A 96 7.49 2.25 2.50
C ILE A 96 7.29 1.07 1.55
N ASN A 97 6.39 1.20 0.57
CA ASN A 97 6.16 0.17 -0.43
C ASN A 97 7.29 0.08 -1.45
N THR A 98 7.94 1.20 -1.75
CA THR A 98 9.18 1.18 -2.55
C THR A 98 10.25 0.32 -1.85
N ILE A 99 10.42 0.45 -0.54
CA ILE A 99 11.40 -0.34 0.23
C ILE A 99 10.98 -1.80 0.35
N VAL A 100 9.71 -2.08 0.64
CA VAL A 100 9.23 -3.45 0.90
C VAL A 100 9.13 -4.29 -0.38
N TYR A 101 8.67 -3.69 -1.49
CA TYR A 101 8.33 -4.43 -2.71
C TYR A 101 9.28 -4.20 -3.88
N ALA A 102 9.78 -2.97 -4.08
CA ALA A 102 10.60 -2.66 -5.24
C ALA A 102 12.10 -2.81 -4.99
N LEU A 103 12.57 -2.32 -3.85
CA LEU A 103 13.98 -2.36 -3.49
C LEU A 103 14.57 -3.79 -3.45
N PRO A 104 13.85 -4.87 -3.07
CA PRO A 104 14.37 -6.23 -3.14
C PRO A 104 14.75 -6.70 -4.55
N ALA A 105 14.20 -6.08 -5.60
CA ALA A 105 14.59 -6.35 -6.98
C ALA A 105 15.89 -5.62 -7.37
N VAL A 106 16.45 -4.76 -6.53
CA VAL A 106 17.67 -4.00 -6.81
C VAL A 106 18.89 -4.68 -6.17
N HIS A 107 20.04 -4.67 -6.83
CA HIS A 107 21.27 -5.20 -6.25
C HIS A 107 21.68 -4.42 -4.97
N CYS A 108 22.38 -5.11 -4.07
CA CYS A 108 23.04 -4.45 -2.96
C CYS A 108 24.40 -3.90 -3.44
N GLY A 109 24.50 -2.59 -3.60
CA GLY A 109 25.72 -1.90 -4.00
C GLY A 109 25.56 -0.39 -3.85
N GLU A 110 26.66 0.36 -3.82
CA GLU A 110 26.63 1.81 -3.63
C GLU A 110 25.91 2.52 -4.78
N GLU A 111 26.22 2.11 -6.02
CA GLU A 111 25.61 2.64 -7.24
C GLU A 111 24.23 2.07 -7.56
N SER A 112 23.77 1.09 -6.78
CA SER A 112 22.50 0.41 -7.01
C SER A 112 21.36 1.07 -6.22
N ALA A 113 20.28 1.46 -6.92
CA ALA A 113 19.17 2.15 -6.30
C ALA A 113 17.85 2.02 -7.08
N ALA A 114 16.73 2.13 -6.36
CA ALA A 114 15.43 2.45 -6.91
C ALA A 114 15.20 3.97 -6.80
N ALA A 115 14.72 4.58 -7.87
CA ALA A 115 14.40 6.01 -7.92
C ALA A 115 12.94 6.23 -8.33
N ALA A 116 12.36 7.32 -7.85
CA ALA A 116 11.01 7.76 -8.19
C ALA A 116 10.90 9.28 -8.07
N THR A 117 9.88 9.86 -8.69
CA THR A 117 9.52 11.27 -8.57
C THR A 117 8.13 11.41 -7.94
N SER A 118 7.90 12.44 -7.12
CA SER A 118 6.54 12.92 -6.91
C SER A 118 6.21 13.85 -8.06
N LEU A 119 5.12 13.56 -8.78
CA LEU A 119 4.70 14.37 -9.93
C LEU A 119 3.29 14.91 -9.74
N LEU A 120 2.34 14.04 -9.41
CA LEU A 120 0.94 14.47 -9.30
C LEU A 120 0.73 15.29 -8.02
N ASN A 121 1.37 14.87 -6.94
CA ASN A 121 1.09 15.39 -5.61
C ASN A 121 2.07 16.47 -5.16
N THR A 122 3.00 16.91 -6.01
CA THR A 122 4.11 17.79 -5.61
C THR A 122 3.66 19.08 -4.93
N GLY A 123 2.50 19.63 -5.32
CA GLY A 123 1.95 20.85 -4.74
C GLY A 123 1.23 20.71 -3.40
N ILE A 124 1.03 19.49 -2.87
CA ILE A 124 0.34 19.29 -1.58
C ILE A 124 1.29 19.23 -0.39
N TRP A 125 2.58 18.95 -0.65
CA TRP A 125 3.58 18.76 0.40
C TRP A 125 4.15 20.11 0.85
N HIS A 126 4.23 20.32 2.16
CA HIS A 126 4.95 21.45 2.73
C HIS A 126 6.45 21.37 2.44
N ASP A 127 7.04 20.19 2.66
CA ASP A 127 8.45 19.89 2.41
C ASP A 127 8.66 18.37 2.18
N ASP A 128 9.89 17.99 1.83
CA ASP A 128 10.29 16.59 1.63
C ASP A 128 10.16 15.72 2.90
N GLU A 129 10.19 16.34 4.09
CA GLU A 129 10.07 15.63 5.36
C GLU A 129 8.62 15.19 5.59
N GLU A 130 7.66 16.05 5.30
CA GLU A 130 6.23 15.74 5.35
C GLU A 130 5.85 14.63 4.36
N PHE A 131 6.47 14.62 3.16
CA PHE A 131 6.34 13.52 2.21
C PHE A 131 6.84 12.20 2.83
N CYS A 132 8.06 12.21 3.37
CA CYS A 132 8.65 11.01 4.00
C CYS A 132 7.79 10.52 5.16
N TYR A 133 7.37 11.44 6.04
CA TYR A 133 6.58 11.10 7.22
C TYR A 133 5.19 10.59 6.86
N THR A 134 4.49 11.19 5.90
CA THR A 134 3.16 10.74 5.48
C THR A 134 3.17 9.28 5.01
N TYR A 135 4.19 8.87 4.25
CA TYR A 135 4.25 7.52 3.69
C TYR A 135 4.95 6.47 4.55
N THR A 136 5.67 6.88 5.61
CA THR A 136 6.45 5.94 6.44
C THR A 136 6.15 6.03 7.93
N LEU A 137 5.52 7.12 8.38
CA LEU A 137 5.34 7.49 9.78
C LEU A 137 6.66 7.57 10.56
N LEU A 138 7.74 7.87 9.84
CA LEU A 138 9.10 8.06 10.33
C LEU A 138 9.65 9.38 9.80
N ARG A 139 10.57 9.98 10.55
CA ARG A 139 11.43 11.03 10.02
C ARG A 139 12.37 10.42 8.98
N SER A 140 12.76 11.19 7.97
CA SER A 140 13.62 10.73 6.88
C SER A 140 14.94 10.14 7.39
N ASN A 141 15.50 10.71 8.45
CA ASN A 141 16.72 10.21 9.10
C ASN A 141 16.56 8.85 9.80
N ASP A 142 15.34 8.50 10.22
CA ASP A 142 15.04 7.23 10.87
C ASP A 142 14.74 6.11 9.86
N ILE A 143 14.31 6.43 8.64
CA ILE A 143 13.97 5.44 7.60
C ILE A 143 15.08 4.38 7.41
N PRO A 144 16.37 4.74 7.23
CA PRO A 144 17.45 3.76 7.10
C PRO A 144 17.62 2.82 8.29
N ARG A 145 17.33 3.32 9.51
CA ARG A 145 17.49 2.60 10.78
C ARG A 145 16.34 1.63 11.01
N TYR A 146 15.12 2.00 10.61
CA TYR A 146 13.95 1.15 10.76
C TYR A 146 13.80 0.14 9.63
N LEU A 147 14.03 0.55 8.39
CA LEU A 147 13.69 -0.26 7.21
C LEU A 147 14.89 -0.91 6.53
N GLY A 148 16.10 -0.73 7.07
CA GLY A 148 17.31 -1.41 6.61
C GLY A 148 17.76 -0.99 5.20
N CYS A 149 17.51 0.25 4.81
CA CYS A 149 17.86 0.78 3.47
C CYS A 149 18.83 1.97 3.54
N ARG A 150 19.28 2.46 2.39
CA ARG A 150 19.96 3.75 2.24
C ARG A 150 18.96 4.74 1.64
N LEU A 151 18.69 5.83 2.34
CA LEU A 151 17.98 6.97 1.75
C LEU A 151 19.05 7.89 1.15
N VAL A 152 19.25 7.81 -0.17
CA VAL A 152 20.31 8.54 -0.89
C VAL A 152 19.85 9.96 -1.20
N SER A 153 18.60 10.11 -1.63
CA SER A 153 17.94 11.39 -1.82
C SER A 153 16.51 11.29 -1.31
N LYS A 154 16.05 12.36 -0.66
CA LYS A 154 14.67 12.51 -0.17
C LYS A 154 13.89 13.59 -0.92
N GLU A 155 14.46 14.14 -1.99
CA GLU A 155 13.88 15.24 -2.76
C GLU A 155 12.62 14.78 -3.50
N ALA A 156 11.48 14.84 -2.83
CA ALA A 156 10.18 14.55 -3.41
C ALA A 156 9.66 15.78 -4.18
N ILE A 157 9.96 16.98 -3.70
CA ILE A 157 9.49 18.23 -4.29
C ILE A 157 10.46 18.69 -5.39
N HIS A 158 10.03 18.58 -6.65
CA HIS A 158 10.79 18.94 -7.85
C HIS A 158 12.12 18.17 -8.05
N GLY A 159 12.35 17.10 -7.29
CA GLY A 159 13.56 16.26 -7.37
C GLY A 159 13.24 14.78 -7.56
N MET A 160 14.17 13.93 -7.14
CA MET A 160 13.99 12.47 -7.11
C MET A 160 14.22 11.90 -5.71
N ILE A 161 13.34 10.99 -5.31
CA ILE A 161 13.55 10.11 -4.17
C ILE A 161 14.42 8.94 -4.65
N ILE A 162 15.54 8.71 -3.98
CA ILE A 162 16.50 7.66 -4.36
C ILE A 162 16.79 6.79 -3.15
N ILE A 163 16.53 5.49 -3.28
CA ILE A 163 16.64 4.52 -2.20
C ILE A 163 17.53 3.37 -2.67
N GLY A 164 18.56 3.06 -1.89
CA GLY A 164 19.50 1.96 -2.14
C GLY A 164 19.37 0.84 -1.12
N ASN A 165 19.80 -0.36 -1.49
CA ASN A 165 19.88 -1.48 -0.56
C ASN A 165 21.04 -1.33 0.44
N LYS A 166 20.89 -1.99 1.59
CA LYS A 166 21.97 -2.33 2.51
C LYS A 166 22.08 -3.85 2.63
N PRO A 167 23.26 -4.40 2.99
CA PRO A 167 23.35 -5.79 3.39
C PRO A 167 22.45 -6.04 4.60
N LEU A 168 21.65 -7.11 4.53
CA LEU A 168 20.73 -7.56 5.57
C LEU A 168 21.10 -8.99 6.01
N PRO A 169 20.90 -9.36 7.29
CA PRO A 169 20.38 -8.52 8.37
C PRO A 169 21.40 -7.47 8.87
N ARG A 170 20.90 -6.40 9.50
CA ARG A 170 21.70 -5.37 10.14
C ARG A 170 21.99 -5.72 11.60
N PRO A 171 23.13 -5.29 12.16
CA PRO A 171 23.40 -5.40 13.59
C PRO A 171 22.33 -4.68 14.43
N MET A 172 21.91 -5.29 15.54
CA MET A 172 20.88 -4.72 16.43
C MET A 172 21.26 -3.34 16.98
N SER A 173 22.55 -3.06 17.17
CA SER A 173 23.05 -1.75 17.62
C SER A 173 22.80 -0.62 16.62
N GLU A 174 22.50 -0.95 15.37
CA GLU A 174 22.22 0.01 14.30
C GLU A 174 20.73 0.15 13.97
N LEU A 175 19.88 -0.61 14.67
CA LEU A 175 18.43 -0.68 14.45
C LEU A 175 17.67 0.10 15.54
N ALA A 176 16.36 0.25 15.36
CA ALA A 176 15.50 0.80 16.39
C ALA A 176 15.44 -0.14 17.61
N THR A 177 15.33 0.42 18.81
CA THR A 177 15.07 -0.37 20.01
C THR A 177 13.70 -1.06 19.93
N ARG A 178 13.47 -2.06 20.78
CA ARG A 178 12.16 -2.75 20.84
C ARG A 178 11.02 -1.76 21.04
N GLU A 179 11.15 -0.87 22.02
CA GLU A 179 10.10 0.10 22.36
C GLU A 179 9.79 1.04 21.19
N GLU A 180 10.83 1.59 20.55
CA GLU A 180 10.72 2.42 19.36
C GLU A 180 10.02 1.69 18.21
N LEU A 181 10.45 0.46 17.90
CA LEU A 181 9.87 -0.36 16.84
C LEU A 181 8.39 -0.65 17.12
N LEU A 182 8.05 -1.10 18.33
CA LEU A 182 6.67 -1.46 18.67
C LEU A 182 5.76 -0.23 18.68
N THR A 183 6.26 0.92 19.11
CA THR A 183 5.55 2.20 19.05
C THR A 183 5.23 2.59 17.61
N TRP A 184 6.22 2.50 16.71
CA TRP A 184 6.03 2.78 15.30
C TRP A 184 5.11 1.75 14.61
N LEU A 185 5.29 0.45 14.84
CA LEU A 185 4.41 -0.60 14.31
C LEU A 185 2.96 -0.43 14.77
N THR A 186 2.76 -0.03 16.03
CA THR A 186 1.43 0.31 16.54
C THR A 186 0.82 1.47 15.75
N ARG A 187 1.59 2.53 15.49
CA ARG A 187 1.11 3.67 14.68
C ARG A 187 0.77 3.23 13.25
N VAL A 188 1.64 2.46 12.59
CA VAL A 188 1.40 1.93 11.24
C VAL A 188 0.13 1.09 11.19
N LEU A 189 -0.06 0.17 12.16
CA LEU A 189 -1.26 -0.65 12.25
C LEU A 189 -2.52 0.22 12.40
N ILE A 190 -2.50 1.17 13.36
CA ILE A 190 -3.65 2.06 13.61
C ILE A 190 -3.97 2.88 12.37
N TYR A 191 -2.98 3.42 11.66
CA TYR A 191 -3.23 4.29 10.50
C TYR A 191 -3.64 3.49 9.26
N THR A 192 -3.35 2.18 9.25
CA THR A 192 -3.84 1.24 8.23
C THR A 192 -5.32 0.96 8.43
N VAL A 193 -5.77 0.73 9.68
CA VAL A 193 -7.16 0.32 9.98
C VAL A 193 -8.10 1.49 10.27
N ILE A 194 -7.57 2.61 10.76
CA ILE A 194 -8.24 3.89 11.02
C ILE A 194 -7.45 5.01 10.33
N PRO A 195 -7.54 5.13 8.99
CA PRO A 195 -6.85 6.19 8.29
C PRO A 195 -7.50 7.57 8.52
N GLY A 196 -6.69 8.60 8.27
CA GLY A 196 -7.17 9.97 8.05
C GLY A 196 -7.94 10.10 6.73
N SER A 197 -8.21 11.34 6.32
CA SER A 197 -8.90 11.61 5.07
C SER A 197 -7.94 12.02 3.96
N GLY A 198 -8.12 11.48 2.75
CA GLY A 198 -7.43 11.98 1.55
C GLY A 198 -8.01 13.28 1.01
N GLY A 199 -9.10 13.80 1.59
CA GLY A 199 -9.83 14.93 1.04
C GLY A 199 -10.57 14.59 -0.27
N THR A 200 -11.16 15.60 -0.90
CA THR A 200 -11.98 15.45 -2.12
C THR A 200 -11.30 16.01 -3.38
N THR A 201 -10.09 16.54 -3.25
CA THR A 201 -9.32 17.13 -4.35
C THR A 201 -8.67 16.03 -5.21
N ASN A 202 -8.38 16.38 -6.47
CA ASN A 202 -7.64 15.52 -7.40
C ASN A 202 -6.15 15.39 -7.04
N PHE A 203 -5.60 16.40 -6.37
CA PHE A 203 -4.23 16.42 -5.85
C PHE A 203 -4.30 16.06 -4.37
N ARG A 204 -3.88 14.84 -4.04
CA ARG A 204 -3.96 14.28 -2.68
C ARG A 204 -3.04 13.09 -2.49
N ALA A 205 -2.55 12.92 -1.27
CA ALA A 205 -1.83 11.72 -0.87
C ALA A 205 -2.73 10.49 -1.00
N ARG A 206 -2.17 9.34 -1.37
CA ARG A 206 -2.89 8.06 -1.40
C ARG A 206 -2.17 7.04 -0.54
N LEU A 207 -2.87 6.55 0.48
CA LEU A 207 -2.35 5.56 1.43
C LEU A 207 -3.10 4.22 1.30
N PRO A 208 -2.93 3.47 0.19
CA PRO A 208 -3.70 2.25 -0.10
C PRO A 208 -3.31 1.01 0.71
N ASN A 209 -2.42 1.13 1.70
CA ASN A 209 -1.96 -0.08 2.40
C ASN A 209 -3.10 -0.64 3.24
N ASN A 210 -3.15 -1.95 3.29
CA ASN A 210 -4.12 -2.75 4.02
C ASN A 210 -3.39 -3.70 4.97
N LEU A 211 -4.13 -4.57 5.66
CA LEU A 211 -3.53 -5.50 6.61
C LEU A 211 -2.60 -6.53 5.93
N VAL A 212 -2.77 -6.85 4.65
CA VAL A 212 -1.82 -7.70 3.90
C VAL A 212 -0.46 -7.01 3.77
N ALA A 213 -0.46 -5.72 3.41
CA ALA A 213 0.76 -4.93 3.34
C ALA A 213 1.44 -4.77 4.72
N PHE A 214 0.65 -4.67 5.80
CA PHE A 214 1.19 -4.67 7.15
C PHE A 214 1.93 -5.97 7.50
N PHE A 215 1.38 -7.13 7.12
CA PHE A 215 2.05 -8.41 7.34
C PHE A 215 3.32 -8.54 6.48
N ALA A 216 3.29 -8.07 5.23
CA ALA A 216 4.49 -8.02 4.38
C ALA A 216 5.59 -7.15 5.00
N LEU A 217 5.22 -6.03 5.65
CA LEU A 217 6.15 -5.21 6.41
C LEU A 217 6.78 -5.98 7.59
N LEU A 218 6.02 -6.76 8.35
CA LEU A 218 6.58 -7.59 9.43
C LEU A 218 7.59 -8.61 8.90
N VAL A 219 7.31 -9.25 7.76
CA VAL A 219 8.25 -10.16 7.08
C VAL A 219 9.52 -9.41 6.66
N HIS A 220 9.38 -8.21 6.11
CA HIS A 220 10.52 -7.35 5.76
C HIS A 220 11.36 -6.99 6.98
N LEU A 221 10.75 -6.61 8.10
CA LEU A 221 11.46 -6.24 9.33
C LEU A 221 12.25 -7.41 9.93
N HIS A 222 11.75 -8.64 9.82
CA HIS A 222 12.55 -9.81 10.16
C HIS A 222 13.79 -9.91 9.27
N ALA A 223 13.66 -9.72 7.95
CA ALA A 223 14.79 -9.70 7.03
C ALA A 223 15.78 -8.57 7.35
N VAL A 224 15.29 -7.40 7.80
CA VAL A 224 16.13 -6.28 8.25
C VAL A 224 17.02 -6.66 9.43
N GLY A 225 16.60 -7.61 10.27
CA GLY A 225 17.37 -8.12 11.40
C GLY A 225 16.70 -7.92 12.77
N TYR A 226 15.44 -7.47 12.81
CA TYR A 226 14.72 -7.39 14.08
C TYR A 226 14.47 -8.79 14.68
N PRO A 227 14.63 -8.97 16.00
CA PRO A 227 14.44 -10.27 16.63
C PRO A 227 13.05 -10.85 16.38
N ALA A 228 12.98 -12.11 15.96
CA ALA A 228 11.75 -12.84 15.68
C ALA A 228 10.74 -12.77 16.84
N HIS A 229 11.21 -12.89 18.08
CA HIS A 229 10.35 -12.84 19.26
C HIS A 229 9.71 -11.45 19.47
N TRP A 230 10.34 -10.33 19.06
CA TRP A 230 9.71 -9.01 19.17
C TRP A 230 8.52 -8.88 18.22
N LEU A 231 8.68 -9.35 16.99
CA LEU A 231 7.63 -9.31 15.97
C LEU A 231 6.51 -10.30 16.29
N SER A 232 6.87 -11.50 16.76
CA SER A 232 5.94 -12.53 17.24
C SER A 232 5.11 -12.02 18.42
N ASP A 233 5.73 -11.51 19.48
CA ASP A 233 5.03 -11.00 20.66
C ASP A 233 4.03 -9.90 20.26
N PHE A 234 4.47 -8.96 19.42
CA PHE A 234 3.61 -7.88 18.95
C PHE A 234 2.43 -8.39 18.13
N LEU A 235 2.67 -9.26 17.16
CA LEU A 235 1.60 -9.83 16.34
C LEU A 235 0.64 -10.68 17.20
N GLN A 236 1.15 -11.42 18.19
CA GLN A 236 0.32 -12.18 19.12
C GLN A 236 -0.64 -11.25 19.89
N CYS A 237 -0.15 -10.12 20.44
CA CYS A 237 -1.02 -9.12 21.09
C CYS A 237 -2.12 -8.56 20.16
N VAL A 238 -1.80 -8.38 18.88
CA VAL A 238 -2.76 -7.93 17.85
C VAL A 238 -3.82 -9.00 17.61
N LEU A 239 -3.41 -10.26 17.40
CA LEU A 239 -4.31 -11.38 17.13
C LEU A 239 -5.21 -11.72 18.32
N ASP A 240 -4.70 -11.58 19.55
CA ASP A 240 -5.43 -11.84 20.79
C ASP A 240 -6.35 -10.68 21.20
N ASN A 241 -6.40 -9.60 20.40
CA ASN A 241 -7.16 -8.39 20.70
C ASN A 241 -6.78 -7.81 22.08
N ASP A 242 -5.49 -7.72 22.36
CA ASP A 242 -4.94 -7.26 23.65
C ASP A 242 -4.01 -6.05 23.55
N LEU A 243 -4.05 -5.36 22.41
CA LEU A 243 -3.23 -4.17 22.19
C LEU A 243 -3.66 -3.02 23.12
N THR A 244 -2.77 -2.63 24.03
CA THR A 244 -2.89 -1.43 24.86
C THR A 244 -1.87 -0.40 24.40
N THR A 245 -2.32 0.83 24.12
CA THR A 245 -1.48 1.86 23.51
C THR A 245 -1.91 3.27 23.90
N ASN A 246 -0.97 4.22 23.82
CA ASN A 246 -1.20 5.65 23.94
C ASN A 246 -1.10 6.38 22.59
N ILE A 247 -0.99 5.65 21.48
CA ILE A 247 -0.93 6.24 20.13
C ILE A 247 -2.32 6.69 19.69
N ALA A 248 -2.43 7.97 19.34
CA ALA A 248 -3.63 8.56 18.78
C ALA A 248 -3.75 8.22 17.29
N PRO A 249 -4.93 7.88 16.76
CA PRO A 249 -5.14 7.84 15.31
C PRO A 249 -5.11 9.27 14.74
N TYR A 250 -4.48 9.46 13.58
CA TYR A 250 -4.58 10.72 12.83
C TYR A 250 -5.89 10.75 12.04
N LEU A 251 -6.77 11.69 12.36
CA LEU A 251 -8.09 11.82 11.74
C LEU A 251 -8.21 13.05 10.83
N GLY A 252 -7.11 13.79 10.64
CA GLY A 252 -7.07 14.97 9.78
C GLY A 252 -7.03 14.64 8.29
N ILE A 253 -6.96 15.69 7.47
CA ILE A 253 -6.79 15.59 6.01
C ILE A 253 -5.30 15.49 5.71
N TRP A 254 -4.89 14.51 4.90
CA TRP A 254 -3.51 14.35 4.47
C TRP A 254 -3.02 15.56 3.66
N PRO A 255 -1.72 15.92 3.71
CA PRO A 255 -0.60 15.20 4.33
C PRO A 255 -0.63 15.10 5.86
N ILE A 256 0.09 14.13 6.42
CA ILE A 256 0.20 13.98 7.87
C ILE A 256 1.35 14.87 8.34
N PRO A 257 1.13 15.86 9.22
CA PRO A 257 2.19 16.75 9.67
C PRO A 257 3.21 15.99 10.52
N VAL A 258 4.49 16.32 10.40
CA VAL A 258 5.58 15.65 11.13
C VAL A 258 5.41 15.73 12.66
N SER A 259 4.74 16.78 13.16
CA SER A 259 4.42 16.94 14.59
C SER A 259 3.49 15.85 15.15
N ASP A 260 2.78 15.13 14.29
CA ASP A 260 1.95 13.98 14.66
C ASP A 260 2.76 12.84 15.31
N ILE A 261 4.08 12.78 15.08
CA ILE A 261 4.95 11.78 15.71
C ILE A 261 4.91 11.83 17.24
N ASP A 262 4.61 13.00 17.80
CA ASP A 262 4.51 13.27 19.23
C ASP A 262 3.06 13.18 19.74
N SER A 263 2.08 12.92 18.86
CA SER A 263 0.67 12.79 19.21
C SER A 263 0.43 11.58 20.11
N ARG A 264 -0.16 11.83 21.28
CA ARG A 264 -0.48 10.81 22.29
C ARG A 264 -1.86 11.05 22.89
N VAL A 265 -2.49 9.96 23.30
CA VAL A 265 -3.72 9.92 24.11
C VAL A 265 -3.46 9.17 25.40
N THR A 266 -4.41 9.20 26.33
CA THR A 266 -4.35 8.34 27.52
C THR A 266 -4.22 6.88 27.11
N THR A 267 -3.32 6.13 27.75
CA THR A 267 -3.14 4.70 27.51
C THR A 267 -4.47 3.97 27.65
N ARG A 268 -4.87 3.26 26.60
CA ARG A 268 -6.11 2.48 26.55
C ARG A 268 -5.94 1.21 25.75
N LYS A 269 -6.80 0.23 26.03
CA LYS A 269 -6.96 -0.97 25.20
C LYS A 269 -7.83 -0.63 24.00
N VAL A 270 -7.35 -0.92 22.80
CA VAL A 270 -8.09 -0.71 21.55
C VAL A 270 -8.75 -2.01 21.11
N ARG A 271 -9.85 -1.92 20.36
CA ARG A 271 -10.53 -3.07 19.77
C ARG A 271 -10.03 -3.32 18.36
N LEU A 272 -9.50 -4.51 18.15
CA LEU A 272 -9.06 -5.06 16.86
C LEU A 272 -9.93 -6.23 16.39
N ASP A 273 -10.88 -6.68 17.22
CA ASP A 273 -11.82 -7.74 16.85
C ASP A 273 -12.68 -7.48 15.60
N PRO A 274 -12.96 -6.24 15.16
CA PRO A 274 -13.59 -6.03 13.85
C PRO A 274 -12.74 -6.56 12.67
N TRP A 275 -11.41 -6.50 12.74
CA TRP A 275 -10.54 -6.99 11.64
C TRP A 275 -10.17 -8.46 11.76
N ARG A 276 -10.75 -9.15 12.75
CA ARG A 276 -10.42 -10.53 13.10
C ARG A 276 -10.62 -11.53 11.97
N ALA A 277 -11.67 -11.37 11.17
CA ALA A 277 -11.89 -12.22 10.00
C ALA A 277 -10.77 -12.04 8.96
N GLU A 278 -10.23 -10.83 8.80
CA GLU A 278 -9.09 -10.59 7.91
C GLU A 278 -7.80 -11.18 8.47
N PHE A 279 -7.54 -11.03 9.77
CA PHE A 279 -6.40 -11.67 10.43
C PHE A 279 -6.43 -13.19 10.28
N GLU A 280 -7.60 -13.82 10.45
CA GLU A 280 -7.77 -15.26 10.20
C GLU A 280 -7.40 -15.62 8.77
N ASN A 281 -7.90 -14.88 7.78
CA ASN A 281 -7.61 -15.14 6.36
C ASN A 281 -6.12 -15.05 6.06
N ILE A 282 -5.48 -13.95 6.50
CA ILE A 282 -4.06 -13.72 6.27
C ILE A 282 -3.24 -14.84 6.93
N MET A 283 -3.52 -15.17 8.18
CA MET A 283 -2.81 -16.23 8.90
C MET A 283 -3.03 -17.60 8.24
N ALA A 284 -4.25 -17.96 7.87
CA ALA A 284 -4.55 -19.23 7.24
C ALA A 284 -3.83 -19.41 5.88
N LEU A 285 -3.69 -18.32 5.11
CA LEU A 285 -3.06 -18.34 3.80
C LEU A 285 -1.53 -18.21 3.85
N SER A 286 -0.99 -17.48 4.82
CA SER A 286 0.41 -17.04 4.81
C SER A 286 1.27 -17.53 5.97
N CYS A 287 0.73 -18.26 6.95
CA CYS A 287 1.48 -18.64 8.16
C CYS A 287 2.80 -19.37 7.88
N ARG A 288 2.83 -20.22 6.84
CA ARG A 288 4.04 -20.94 6.42
C ARG A 288 5.11 -20.04 5.79
N GLY A 289 4.71 -18.85 5.35
CA GLY A 289 5.61 -17.81 4.83
C GLY A 289 6.08 -16.82 5.89
N LEU A 290 5.54 -16.84 7.11
CA LEU A 290 6.02 -15.99 8.20
C LEU A 290 7.40 -16.51 8.68
N PRO A 291 8.41 -15.63 8.78
CA PRO A 291 9.74 -16.04 9.21
C PRO A 291 9.88 -16.18 10.74
N PHE A 292 8.78 -16.05 11.47
CA PHE A 292 8.69 -16.20 12.93
C PHE A 292 7.39 -16.91 13.29
N SER A 293 7.38 -17.60 14.43
CA SER A 293 6.23 -18.39 14.88
C SER A 293 5.19 -17.52 15.59
N VAL A 294 3.91 -17.78 15.35
CA VAL A 294 2.79 -17.12 16.05
C VAL A 294 1.71 -18.17 16.32
N SER A 295 1.06 -18.08 17.48
CA SER A 295 0.01 -19.02 17.84
C SER A 295 -1.32 -18.57 17.23
N PHE A 296 -2.04 -19.53 16.65
CA PHE A 296 -3.39 -19.27 16.15
C PHE A 296 -4.37 -19.19 17.32
N PRO A 297 -5.23 -18.16 17.36
CA PRO A 297 -6.44 -18.23 18.18
C PRO A 297 -7.23 -19.51 17.90
N ALA A 298 -7.83 -20.10 18.95
CA ALA A 298 -8.38 -21.45 18.89
C ALA A 298 -9.47 -21.68 17.82
N ASP A 299 -10.17 -20.62 17.43
CA ASP A 299 -11.25 -20.61 16.45
C ASP A 299 -10.84 -19.98 15.11
N TYR A 300 -9.54 -19.84 14.85
CA TYR A 300 -9.04 -19.49 13.52
C TYR A 300 -8.88 -20.72 12.64
N SER A 301 -9.20 -20.56 11.36
CA SER A 301 -8.79 -21.48 10.31
C SER A 301 -7.26 -21.57 10.23
N THR A 302 -6.72 -22.79 10.26
CA THR A 302 -5.27 -23.06 10.16
C THR A 302 -4.83 -23.57 8.79
N SER A 303 -5.77 -23.78 7.87
CA SER A 303 -5.52 -24.34 6.55
C SER A 303 -5.96 -23.36 5.45
N PRO A 304 -5.13 -23.13 4.42
CA PRO A 304 -5.53 -22.36 3.24
C PRO A 304 -6.82 -22.89 2.59
N ALA A 305 -7.04 -24.20 2.61
CA ALA A 305 -8.23 -24.84 2.01
C ALA A 305 -9.54 -24.50 2.74
N ALA A 306 -9.46 -24.02 3.99
CA ALA A 306 -10.62 -23.55 4.74
C ALA A 306 -11.04 -22.12 4.35
N ILE A 307 -10.19 -21.39 3.64
CA ILE A 307 -10.49 -20.08 3.08
C ILE A 307 -11.09 -20.27 1.67
N GLY A 308 -12.25 -19.65 1.44
CA GLY A 308 -12.91 -19.61 0.15
C GLY A 308 -12.83 -18.22 -0.48
N MET A 309 -12.94 -18.18 -1.81
CA MET A 309 -13.16 -16.95 -2.56
C MET A 309 -14.65 -16.75 -2.72
N PHE A 310 -15.15 -15.56 -2.41
CA PHE A 310 -16.56 -15.21 -2.49
C PHE A 310 -16.77 -13.96 -3.33
N ALA A 311 -17.94 -13.87 -3.94
CA ALA A 311 -18.34 -12.76 -4.77
C ALA A 311 -19.77 -12.29 -4.45
N ALA A 312 -20.02 -11.01 -4.70
CA ALA A 312 -21.35 -10.42 -4.65
C ALA A 312 -21.50 -9.33 -5.71
N SER A 313 -22.74 -9.11 -6.14
CA SER A 313 -23.09 -7.96 -6.95
C SER A 313 -23.38 -6.77 -6.06
N VAL A 314 -22.73 -5.63 -6.34
CA VAL A 314 -22.87 -4.40 -5.57
C VAL A 314 -23.35 -3.27 -6.48
N VAL A 315 -24.10 -2.35 -5.90
CA VAL A 315 -24.53 -1.11 -6.56
C VAL A 315 -24.11 0.08 -5.70
N SER A 316 -23.83 1.21 -6.34
CA SER A 316 -23.47 2.44 -5.65
C SER A 316 -24.49 2.80 -4.57
N SER A 317 -24.02 3.31 -3.42
CA SER A 317 -24.89 3.90 -2.39
C SER A 317 -25.56 5.19 -2.86
N SER A 318 -24.96 5.89 -3.84
CA SER A 318 -25.48 7.12 -4.41
C SER A 318 -25.50 7.08 -5.95
N PRO A 319 -26.64 7.38 -6.60
CA PRO A 319 -26.70 7.46 -8.05
C PRO A 319 -25.93 8.65 -8.63
N LEU A 320 -25.52 9.61 -7.79
CA LEU A 320 -24.77 10.80 -8.19
C LEU A 320 -23.25 10.62 -8.07
N MET A 321 -22.77 9.46 -7.62
CA MET A 321 -21.35 9.24 -7.36
C MET A 321 -20.52 9.32 -8.64
N GLY A 322 -19.41 10.05 -8.60
CA GLY A 322 -18.55 10.32 -9.76
C GLY A 322 -19.10 11.40 -10.70
N THR A 323 -20.20 12.08 -10.35
CA THR A 323 -20.71 13.25 -11.09
C THR A 323 -20.13 14.55 -10.51
N LEU A 324 -20.31 15.68 -11.21
CA LEU A 324 -19.94 17.00 -10.69
C LEU A 324 -20.59 17.33 -9.33
N LEU A 325 -21.73 16.71 -9.00
CA LEU A 325 -22.44 16.90 -7.74
C LEU A 325 -21.91 16.02 -6.60
N ASN A 326 -21.18 14.95 -6.91
CA ASN A 326 -20.49 14.12 -5.94
C ASN A 326 -19.17 13.62 -6.56
N PRO A 327 -18.10 14.43 -6.49
CA PRO A 327 -16.85 14.18 -7.21
C PRO A 327 -15.98 13.10 -6.54
N VAL A 328 -16.52 12.28 -5.63
CA VAL A 328 -15.79 11.16 -5.03
C VAL A 328 -15.30 10.23 -6.15
N PRO A 329 -13.98 10.06 -6.34
CA PRO A 329 -13.45 9.25 -7.42
C PRO A 329 -13.81 7.78 -7.24
N VAL A 330 -14.42 7.18 -8.25
CA VAL A 330 -14.89 5.78 -8.21
C VAL A 330 -13.73 4.78 -8.13
N PHE A 331 -12.55 5.17 -8.63
CA PHE A 331 -11.37 4.30 -8.76
C PHE A 331 -10.30 4.58 -7.71
N ASP A 332 -10.55 5.45 -6.74
CA ASP A 332 -9.53 5.74 -5.75
C ASP A 332 -9.34 4.53 -4.82
N PRO A 333 -8.11 4.28 -4.33
CA PRO A 333 -7.88 3.24 -3.34
C PRO A 333 -8.52 3.59 -2.00
N GLY A 334 -8.64 2.61 -1.10
CA GLY A 334 -9.19 2.81 0.26
C GLY A 334 -10.63 2.33 0.44
N VAL A 335 -11.06 1.34 -0.34
CA VAL A 335 -12.34 0.65 -0.11
C VAL A 335 -12.13 -0.46 0.92
N CYS A 336 -13.03 -0.57 1.88
CA CYS A 336 -13.10 -1.67 2.84
C CYS A 336 -14.47 -2.34 2.75
N LEU A 337 -14.53 -3.63 3.08
CA LEU A 337 -15.79 -4.37 3.19
C LEU A 337 -16.18 -4.48 4.65
N LEU A 338 -17.39 -4.02 4.96
CA LEU A 338 -18.02 -4.09 6.27
C LEU A 338 -19.09 -5.17 6.26
N PHE A 339 -18.95 -6.17 7.12
CA PHE A 339 -19.91 -7.24 7.36
C PHE A 339 -20.56 -7.03 8.72
N TYR A 340 -21.88 -7.10 8.82
CA TYR A 340 -22.57 -6.88 10.11
C TYR A 340 -23.91 -7.62 10.22
N LYS A 341 -24.37 -7.84 11.46
CA LYS A 341 -25.71 -8.36 11.76
C LYS A 341 -26.76 -7.24 11.69
N PRO A 342 -27.83 -7.35 10.89
CA PRO A 342 -28.82 -6.27 10.72
C PRO A 342 -29.78 -6.05 11.92
N ALA A 343 -29.71 -6.88 12.97
CA ALA A 343 -30.74 -6.96 14.01
C ALA A 343 -30.79 -5.77 15.01
N ARG A 344 -29.83 -4.84 15.00
CA ARG A 344 -29.70 -3.79 16.03
C ARG A 344 -30.06 -2.36 15.59
N ARG A 345 -30.87 -2.17 14.54
CA ARG A 345 -31.32 -0.84 14.04
C ARG A 345 -30.19 0.16 13.74
N ALA A 346 -28.92 -0.26 13.69
CA ALA A 346 -27.84 0.60 13.27
C ALA A 346 -27.87 0.69 11.74
N SER A 347 -28.06 1.89 11.21
CA SER A 347 -27.95 2.10 9.77
C SER A 347 -26.49 1.86 9.33
N PRO A 348 -26.26 1.45 8.07
CA PRO A 348 -24.94 1.42 7.46
C PRO A 348 -24.06 2.63 7.79
N GLU A 349 -24.62 3.84 7.64
CA GLU A 349 -23.94 5.12 7.85
C GLU A 349 -23.51 5.28 9.31
N THR A 350 -24.39 4.88 10.24
CA THR A 350 -24.13 4.92 11.68
C THR A 350 -22.99 3.97 12.04
N LEU A 351 -22.96 2.77 11.47
CA LEU A 351 -21.90 1.80 11.71
C LEU A 351 -20.55 2.27 11.17
N VAL A 352 -20.51 2.73 9.92
CA VAL A 352 -19.28 3.24 9.30
C VAL A 352 -18.74 4.44 10.09
N SER A 353 -19.62 5.37 10.50
CA SER A 353 -19.23 6.53 11.32
C SER A 353 -18.74 6.14 12.72
N ALA A 354 -19.23 5.02 13.26
CA ALA A 354 -18.86 4.52 14.58
C ALA A 354 -17.55 3.71 14.61
N ILE A 355 -16.93 3.37 13.47
CA ILE A 355 -15.72 2.51 13.41
C ILE A 355 -14.60 3.03 14.33
N LEU A 356 -14.37 4.34 14.35
CA LEU A 356 -13.39 4.95 15.26
C LEU A 356 -13.74 4.73 16.73
N LEU A 357 -15.01 4.93 17.11
CA LEU A 357 -15.46 4.74 18.49
C LEU A 357 -15.37 3.27 18.91
N ILE A 358 -15.71 2.35 17.99
CA ILE A 358 -15.54 0.91 18.18
C ILE A 358 -14.08 0.59 18.45
N PHE A 359 -13.17 1.09 17.61
CA PHE A 359 -11.73 0.95 17.80
C PHE A 359 -11.26 1.49 19.16
N GLU A 360 -11.76 2.65 19.60
CA GLU A 360 -11.47 3.26 20.90
C GLU A 360 -12.17 2.58 22.09
N GLY A 361 -12.84 1.44 21.89
CA GLY A 361 -13.36 0.60 22.96
C GLY A 361 -14.87 0.72 23.22
N GLN A 362 -15.63 1.34 22.31
CA GLN A 362 -17.09 1.31 22.39
C GLN A 362 -17.58 -0.14 22.44
N ARG A 363 -18.50 -0.43 23.38
CA ARG A 363 -18.96 -1.81 23.65
C ARG A 363 -19.80 -2.39 22.51
N GLU A 364 -20.55 -1.55 21.82
CA GLU A 364 -21.41 -1.96 20.72
C GLU A 364 -20.82 -1.54 19.37
N PRO A 365 -20.90 -2.38 18.33
CA PRO A 365 -21.41 -3.76 18.35
C PRO A 365 -20.50 -4.68 19.16
N ILE A 366 -21.07 -5.73 19.75
CA ILE A 366 -20.27 -6.68 20.54
C ILE A 366 -19.34 -7.48 19.61
N LYS A 367 -18.36 -8.17 20.20
CA LYS A 367 -17.48 -9.08 19.46
C LYS A 367 -18.31 -10.04 18.59
N ASP A 368 -17.86 -10.28 17.35
CA ASP A 368 -18.49 -11.19 16.38
C ASP A 368 -19.88 -10.76 15.87
N GLU A 369 -20.21 -9.46 15.97
CA GLU A 369 -21.36 -8.85 15.27
C GLU A 369 -20.95 -7.97 14.07
N ILE A 370 -19.65 -7.69 13.94
CA ILE A 370 -19.06 -6.87 12.88
C ILE A 370 -17.75 -7.51 12.42
N TYR A 371 -17.48 -7.48 11.11
CA TYR A 371 -16.14 -7.68 10.58
C TYR A 371 -15.80 -6.67 9.49
N ILE A 372 -14.53 -6.33 9.38
CA ILE A 372 -13.98 -5.41 8.39
C ILE A 372 -12.85 -6.11 7.64
N LEU A 373 -12.90 -6.07 6.31
CA LEU A 373 -11.80 -6.48 5.43
C LEU A 373 -11.25 -5.26 4.71
N THR A 374 -9.96 -4.98 4.94
CA THR A 374 -9.20 -3.91 4.30
C THR A 374 -8.66 -4.31 2.93
N ALA A 375 -8.47 -5.61 2.68
CA ALA A 375 -8.10 -6.17 1.39
C ALA A 375 -9.28 -6.86 0.71
N GLN A 376 -9.44 -6.63 -0.59
CA GLN A 376 -10.34 -7.34 -1.48
C GLN A 376 -9.52 -7.94 -2.63
N GLU A 377 -9.98 -9.04 -3.20
CA GLU A 377 -9.37 -9.61 -4.41
C GLU A 377 -9.75 -8.77 -5.65
N GLU A 378 -10.99 -8.29 -5.68
CA GLU A 378 -11.48 -7.41 -6.73
C GLU A 378 -12.52 -6.46 -6.15
N PHE A 379 -12.46 -5.19 -6.54
CA PHE A 379 -13.54 -4.24 -6.36
C PHE A 379 -13.72 -3.44 -7.64
N ASP A 380 -14.79 -3.72 -8.39
CA ASP A 380 -15.13 -3.09 -9.67
C ASP A 380 -16.57 -2.57 -9.58
N LEU A 381 -16.72 -1.33 -9.09
CA LEU A 381 -18.02 -0.71 -8.95
C LEU A 381 -18.74 -0.48 -10.30
N PRO A 382 -18.07 -0.04 -11.38
CA PRO A 382 -18.71 0.07 -12.70
C PRO A 382 -19.32 -1.23 -13.21
N ARG A 383 -18.69 -2.38 -12.94
CA ARG A 383 -19.25 -3.71 -13.26
C ARG A 383 -20.12 -4.29 -12.14
N GLY A 384 -20.28 -3.56 -11.04
CA GLY A 384 -21.05 -3.97 -9.87
C GLY A 384 -20.56 -5.27 -9.25
N ARG A 385 -19.24 -5.48 -9.15
CA ARG A 385 -18.65 -6.72 -8.68
C ARG A 385 -17.66 -6.46 -7.54
N VAL A 386 -17.74 -7.29 -6.51
CA VAL A 386 -16.72 -7.40 -5.47
C VAL A 386 -16.36 -8.86 -5.24
N ARG A 387 -15.07 -9.15 -5.04
CA ARG A 387 -14.55 -10.46 -4.63
C ARG A 387 -13.66 -10.33 -3.41
N TRP A 388 -13.80 -11.26 -2.47
CA TRP A 388 -13.02 -11.30 -1.24
C TRP A 388 -12.75 -12.73 -0.80
N MET A 389 -11.75 -12.89 0.05
CA MET A 389 -11.46 -14.17 0.70
C MET A 389 -12.05 -14.16 2.12
N MET A 390 -12.59 -15.30 2.56
CA MET A 390 -13.04 -15.49 3.95
C MET A 390 -13.06 -16.98 4.33
N SER A 391 -12.98 -17.29 5.62
CA SER A 391 -13.29 -18.64 6.12
C SER A 391 -14.66 -19.13 5.63
N LYS A 392 -14.69 -20.33 5.04
CA LYS A 392 -15.93 -20.98 4.58
C LYS A 392 -16.90 -21.24 5.73
N GLU A 393 -16.38 -21.55 6.92
CA GLU A 393 -17.20 -21.73 8.12
C GLU A 393 -17.86 -20.41 8.53
N ARG A 394 -17.07 -19.33 8.57
CA ARG A 394 -17.58 -17.99 8.91
C ARG A 394 -18.68 -17.54 7.96
N ILE A 395 -18.51 -17.76 6.65
CA ILE A 395 -19.54 -17.45 5.64
C ILE A 395 -20.81 -18.28 5.86
N ARG A 396 -20.72 -19.57 6.20
CA ARG A 396 -21.90 -20.40 6.51
C ARG A 396 -22.66 -19.84 7.71
N THR A 397 -21.95 -19.47 8.77
CA THR A 397 -22.55 -18.83 9.96
C THR A 397 -23.22 -17.52 9.57
N MET A 398 -22.53 -16.65 8.84
CA MET A 398 -23.07 -15.37 8.37
C MET A 398 -24.34 -15.52 7.54
N LYS A 399 -24.39 -16.52 6.64
CA LYS A 399 -25.59 -16.85 5.87
C LYS A 399 -26.74 -17.29 6.76
N SER A 400 -26.47 -18.19 7.72
CA SER A 400 -27.49 -18.67 8.64
C SER A 400 -28.08 -17.56 9.52
N GLU A 401 -27.23 -16.62 9.94
CA GLU A 401 -27.59 -15.47 10.77
C GLU A 401 -28.04 -14.24 9.96
N ARG A 402 -28.16 -14.36 8.63
CA ARG A 402 -28.64 -13.30 7.72
C ARG A 402 -27.83 -12.01 7.82
N TRP A 403 -26.51 -12.12 7.80
CA TRP A 403 -25.61 -10.98 7.78
C TRP A 403 -25.75 -10.18 6.49
N VAL A 404 -25.22 -8.96 6.52
CA VAL A 404 -25.19 -8.05 5.40
C VAL A 404 -23.77 -7.55 5.20
N MET A 405 -23.39 -7.29 3.95
CA MET A 405 -22.10 -6.72 3.57
C MET A 405 -22.31 -5.43 2.79
N LEU A 406 -21.47 -4.44 3.02
CA LEU A 406 -21.35 -3.27 2.15
C LEU A 406 -19.88 -2.89 1.99
N ALA A 407 -19.57 -2.17 0.93
CA ALA A 407 -18.29 -1.50 0.79
C ALA A 407 -18.41 -0.05 1.29
N TYR A 408 -17.38 0.43 1.98
CA TYR A 408 -17.27 1.81 2.43
C TYR A 408 -15.89 2.37 2.10
N ARG A 409 -15.82 3.70 2.00
CA ARG A 409 -14.58 4.45 1.78
C ARG A 409 -13.95 4.77 3.13
N THR A 410 -12.71 4.38 3.37
CA THR A 410 -12.03 4.66 4.64
C THR A 410 -11.63 6.12 4.78
N ASP A 411 -11.32 6.77 3.66
CA ASP A 411 -10.86 8.16 3.59
C ASP A 411 -11.99 9.19 3.67
N SER A 412 -13.21 8.85 3.23
CA SER A 412 -14.41 9.69 3.46
C SER A 412 -15.27 9.21 4.63
N ARG A 413 -15.08 7.96 5.08
CA ARG A 413 -15.87 7.30 6.14
C ARG A 413 -17.35 7.23 5.82
N GLU A 414 -17.65 6.93 4.56
CA GLU A 414 -19.02 6.85 4.05
C GLU A 414 -19.28 5.50 3.37
N PRO A 415 -20.51 4.97 3.47
CA PRO A 415 -20.92 3.83 2.66
C PRO A 415 -20.78 4.14 1.16
N PHE A 416 -20.13 3.23 0.45
CA PHE A 416 -19.83 3.35 -0.97
C PHE A 416 -20.79 2.53 -1.83
N THR A 417 -21.33 1.45 -1.27
CA THR A 417 -22.34 0.61 -1.92
C THR A 417 -23.59 0.48 -1.06
N SER A 418 -24.69 0.10 -1.69
CA SER A 418 -25.85 -0.40 -0.97
C SER A 418 -25.51 -1.72 -0.28
N PRO A 419 -26.16 -2.05 0.87
CA PRO A 419 -25.93 -3.30 1.56
C PRO A 419 -26.45 -4.52 0.77
N VAL A 420 -25.70 -5.63 0.79
CA VAL A 420 -25.99 -6.88 0.08
C VAL A 420 -26.15 -8.01 1.09
N SER A 421 -27.26 -8.76 0.99
CA SER A 421 -27.57 -9.84 1.92
C SER A 421 -26.62 -11.03 1.77
N ALA A 422 -26.31 -11.71 2.87
CA ALA A 422 -25.51 -12.94 2.86
C ALA A 422 -26.09 -14.04 1.96
N SER A 423 -27.41 -14.04 1.74
CA SER A 423 -28.07 -14.97 0.81
C SER A 423 -27.61 -14.82 -0.64
N GLU A 424 -27.08 -13.65 -1.02
CA GLU A 424 -26.65 -13.32 -2.39
C GLU A 424 -25.16 -13.59 -2.62
N TRP A 425 -24.39 -13.87 -1.57
CA TRP A 425 -22.95 -14.14 -1.70
C TRP A 425 -22.72 -15.53 -2.31
N ALA A 426 -21.96 -15.60 -3.40
CA ALA A 426 -21.61 -16.85 -4.06
C ALA A 426 -20.15 -17.22 -3.76
N GLU A 427 -19.88 -18.50 -3.51
CA GLU A 427 -18.50 -19.01 -3.56
C GLU A 427 -18.08 -19.11 -5.02
N VAL A 428 -16.91 -18.61 -5.36
CA VAL A 428 -16.37 -18.61 -6.73
C VAL A 428 -15.04 -19.37 -6.75
N ALA A 429 -14.72 -19.94 -7.91
CA ALA A 429 -13.52 -20.74 -8.12
C ALA A 429 -12.26 -19.88 -8.27
#